data_AF-A0AAU2B793-F1
#
_entry.id   AF-A0AAU2B793-F1
#
_cell.length_a   1.000
_cell.length_b   1.000
_cell.length_c   1.000
_cell.angle_alpha   90.00
_cell.angle_beta   90.00
_cell.angle_gamma   90.00
#
_symmetry.space_group_name_H-M   'P 1'
#
loop_
_entity.id
_entity.type
_entity.pdbx_description
1 polymer ?
#
loop_
_entity_poly.entity_id
_entity_poly.type
_entity_poly.pdbx_seq_one_letter_code
_entity_poly.pdbx_strand_id
1 'polypeptide(L)'
;MACGSGPAAGTHQLSSLPWSSAGNSWGPVERDMSNGDNQARDGRTITIAGTTYAKGLGVNALSEVVYYLGGSCTSLTTDVGVDAEANGRGSVTFEIYKDAAKVADSGLMLAASAAKHLTADLTGADELHLVVTDGGDGTNSDHADWANPVLTC
;
A
#
# COMPACT_ATOMS: atom_id res chain seq x y z
N MET A 1 -6.24 21.66 19.17
CA MET A 1 -5.85 20.57 18.26
C MET A 1 -4.37 20.35 18.42
N ALA A 2 -3.93 19.25 19.03
CA ALA A 2 -2.52 18.88 19.00
C ALA A 2 -2.27 18.33 17.59
N CYS A 3 -1.34 18.94 16.85
CA CYS A 3 -0.70 18.24 15.74
C CYS A 3 -0.18 16.94 16.34
N GLY A 4 -0.69 15.78 15.90
CA GLY A 4 -0.21 14.50 16.40
C GLY A 4 1.30 14.48 16.26
N SER A 5 2.03 14.00 17.26
CA SER A 5 3.41 13.58 17.00
C SER A 5 3.32 12.44 15.99
N GLY A 6 4.08 12.51 14.90
CA GLY A 6 4.19 11.40 13.95
C GLY A 6 4.69 10.11 14.62
N PRO A 7 4.92 9.04 13.86
CA PRO A 7 5.42 7.78 14.41
C PRO A 7 6.67 8.01 15.28
N ALA A 8 6.78 7.25 16.36
CA ALA A 8 7.94 7.28 17.24
C ALA A 8 9.21 6.89 16.48
N ALA A 9 10.40 7.21 17.01
CA ALA A 9 11.64 6.77 16.39
C ALA A 9 11.74 5.23 16.36
N GLY A 10 12.34 4.68 15.30
CA GLY A 10 12.53 3.26 15.06
C GLY A 10 11.80 2.74 13.81
N THR A 11 11.79 1.42 13.69
CA THR A 11 11.18 0.70 12.57
C THR A 11 9.76 0.26 12.92
N HIS A 12 8.80 0.56 12.05
CA HIS A 12 7.38 0.28 12.24
C HIS A 12 6.82 -0.52 11.06
N GLN A 13 5.93 -1.46 11.37
CA GLN A 13 5.07 -2.06 10.37
C GLN A 13 3.96 -1.07 10.02
N LEU A 14 3.89 -0.62 8.77
CA LEU A 14 2.94 0.42 8.37
C LEU A 14 1.48 -0.04 8.57
N SER A 15 1.21 -1.34 8.43
CA SER A 15 -0.09 -1.95 8.70
C SER A 15 -0.52 -1.92 10.18
N SER A 16 0.40 -1.58 11.11
CA SER A 16 0.09 -1.40 12.53
C SER A 16 -0.09 0.06 12.95
N LEU A 17 0.27 1.01 12.09
CA LEU A 17 0.15 2.44 12.36
C LEU A 17 -1.26 2.96 12.01
N PRO A 18 -1.79 3.94 12.76
CA PRO A 18 -3.01 4.62 12.35
C PRO A 18 -2.74 5.41 11.05
N TRP A 19 -3.62 5.27 10.07
CA TRP A 19 -3.63 6.14 8.90
C TRP A 19 -4.50 7.38 9.20
N SER A 20 -4.20 8.48 8.54
CA SER A 20 -5.00 9.71 8.55
C SER A 20 -6.28 9.53 7.72
N SER A 21 -6.17 8.87 6.58
CA SER A 21 -7.28 8.50 5.70
C SER A 21 -6.95 7.24 4.91
N ALA A 22 -7.99 6.54 4.47
CA ALA A 22 -7.87 5.38 3.60
C ALA A 22 -9.13 5.29 2.72
N GLY A 23 -8.93 5.01 1.44
CA GLY A 23 -10.01 4.80 0.48
C GLY A 23 -9.58 3.93 -0.69
N ASN A 24 -10.52 3.19 -1.23
CA ASN A 24 -10.40 2.33 -2.40
C ASN A 24 -11.76 2.31 -3.13
N SER A 25 -11.77 1.92 -4.41
CA SER A 25 -13.03 1.87 -5.18
C SER A 25 -13.94 0.70 -4.82
N TRP A 26 -13.41 -0.33 -4.15
CA TRP A 26 -14.18 -1.51 -3.75
C TRP A 26 -13.75 -2.04 -2.38
N GLY A 27 -14.74 -2.26 -1.50
CA GLY A 27 -14.49 -2.69 -0.12
C GLY A 27 -13.74 -1.66 0.71
N PRO A 28 -13.33 -2.02 1.94
CA PRO A 28 -12.40 -1.21 2.74
C PRO A 28 -10.94 -1.57 2.43
N VAL A 29 -10.01 -0.71 2.86
CA VAL A 29 -8.58 -1.06 2.93
C VAL A 29 -8.38 -2.03 4.08
N GLU A 30 -7.74 -3.16 3.79
CA GLU A 30 -7.51 -4.24 4.74
C GLU A 30 -6.10 -4.21 5.32
N ARG A 31 -5.96 -4.67 6.57
CA ARG A 31 -4.68 -4.75 7.28
C ARG A 31 -4.29 -6.20 7.47
N ASP A 32 -3.06 -6.53 7.06
CA ASP A 32 -2.46 -7.86 7.14
C ASP A 32 -3.25 -8.95 6.40
N MET A 33 -4.07 -8.54 5.42
CA MET A 33 -4.81 -9.41 4.51
C MET A 33 -5.10 -8.66 3.20
N SER A 34 -5.40 -9.42 2.15
CA SER A 34 -5.81 -8.91 0.85
C SER A 34 -7.17 -8.19 0.92
N ASN A 35 -7.55 -7.44 -0.12
CA ASN A 35 -8.90 -6.89 -0.24
C ASN A 35 -9.85 -8.00 -0.69
N GLY A 36 -10.66 -8.56 0.21
CA GLY A 36 -11.39 -9.81 -0.04
C GLY A 36 -12.77 -9.68 -0.69
N ASP A 37 -13.14 -8.49 -1.18
CA ASP A 37 -14.45 -8.03 -1.69
C ASP A 37 -15.01 -6.87 -0.83
N ASN A 38 -16.30 -6.86 -0.48
CA ASN A 38 -17.00 -5.67 0.00
C ASN A 38 -17.12 -5.57 1.52
N GLN A 39 -16.79 -6.62 2.28
CA GLN A 39 -16.90 -6.62 3.73
C GLN A 39 -15.55 -6.36 4.36
N ALA A 40 -15.56 -5.83 5.58
CA ALA A 40 -14.34 -5.78 6.36
C ALA A 40 -13.92 -7.19 6.78
N ARG A 41 -12.63 -7.50 6.68
CA ARG A 41 -12.00 -8.75 7.09
C ARG A 41 -12.49 -10.00 6.33
N ASP A 42 -12.83 -9.84 5.07
CA ASP A 42 -13.13 -10.94 4.14
C ASP A 42 -11.90 -11.40 3.32
N GLY A 43 -10.79 -10.68 3.45
CA GLY A 43 -9.52 -10.96 2.82
C GLY A 43 -8.83 -12.26 3.26
N ARG A 44 -7.82 -12.64 2.49
CA ARG A 44 -6.94 -13.79 2.76
C ARG A 44 -5.53 -13.32 3.07
N THR A 45 -4.64 -14.26 3.38
CA THR A 45 -3.21 -13.96 3.48
C THR A 45 -2.73 -13.33 2.17
N ILE A 46 -2.12 -12.15 2.27
CA ILE A 46 -1.50 -11.43 1.14
C ILE A 46 -0.57 -12.39 0.39
N THR A 47 -0.82 -12.56 -0.90
CA THR A 47 -0.07 -13.51 -1.73
C THR A 47 0.24 -12.91 -3.09
N ILE A 48 1.51 -12.60 -3.35
CA ILE A 48 1.95 -12.05 -4.63
C ILE A 48 2.79 -13.09 -5.37
N ALA A 49 2.37 -13.48 -6.57
CA ALA A 49 3.07 -14.46 -7.40
C ALA A 49 3.49 -15.76 -6.66
N GLY A 50 2.66 -16.20 -5.70
CA GLY A 50 2.89 -17.40 -4.88
C GLY A 50 3.71 -17.17 -3.60
N THR A 51 4.24 -15.98 -3.36
CA THR A 51 4.91 -15.60 -2.11
C THR A 51 3.90 -15.05 -1.13
N THR A 52 3.86 -15.58 0.09
CA THR A 52 2.92 -15.16 1.15
C THR A 52 3.56 -14.15 2.10
N TYR A 53 2.76 -13.18 2.54
CA TYR A 53 3.18 -12.14 3.47
C TYR A 53 2.22 -12.08 4.65
N ALA A 54 2.77 -12.08 5.87
CA ALA A 54 1.98 -12.00 7.10
C ALA A 54 1.58 -10.57 7.48
N LYS A 55 2.20 -9.57 6.86
CA LYS A 55 1.99 -8.15 7.12
C LYS A 55 1.83 -7.40 5.82
N GLY A 56 0.94 -6.42 5.80
CA GLY A 56 0.70 -5.61 4.61
C GLY A 56 -0.63 -4.87 4.64
N LEU A 57 -0.94 -4.24 3.52
CA LEU A 57 -2.21 -3.59 3.25
C LEU A 57 -2.79 -4.14 1.95
N GLY A 58 -4.02 -4.66 2.00
CA GLY A 58 -4.78 -5.07 0.83
C GLY A 58 -5.73 -3.97 0.39
N VAL A 59 -5.70 -3.60 -0.89
CA VAL A 59 -6.52 -2.54 -1.47
C VAL A 59 -7.15 -2.98 -2.79
N ASN A 60 -8.13 -2.21 -3.26
CA ASN A 60 -8.61 -2.30 -4.65
C ASN A 60 -8.29 -0.99 -5.38
N ALA A 61 -7.60 -1.05 -6.52
CA ALA A 61 -7.38 0.15 -7.33
C ALA A 61 -8.73 0.66 -7.85
N LEU A 62 -9.03 1.96 -7.89
CA LEU A 62 -8.22 3.10 -7.45
C LEU A 62 -8.22 3.24 -5.92
N SER A 63 -7.05 3.41 -5.32
CA SER A 63 -6.93 3.58 -3.86
C SER A 63 -5.91 4.62 -3.44
N GLU A 64 -6.14 5.23 -2.27
CA GLU A 64 -5.18 6.06 -1.56
C GLU A 64 -5.23 5.78 -0.05
N VAL A 65 -4.06 5.60 0.56
CA VAL A 65 -3.89 5.51 2.02
C VAL A 65 -2.88 6.56 2.47
N VAL A 66 -3.29 7.44 3.39
CA VAL A 66 -2.47 8.57 3.83
C VAL A 66 -2.05 8.38 5.28
N TYR A 67 -0.77 8.57 5.56
CA TYR A 67 -0.18 8.53 6.90
C TYR A 67 0.47 9.87 7.22
N TYR A 68 0.12 10.45 8.37
CA TYR A 68 0.84 11.60 8.89
C TYR A 68 2.15 11.16 9.55
N LEU A 69 3.27 11.70 9.07
CA LEU A 69 4.64 11.38 9.49
C LEU A 69 5.23 12.46 10.40
N GLY A 70 4.78 13.71 10.28
CA GLY A 70 5.25 14.83 11.10
C GLY A 70 6.76 15.09 11.03
N GLY A 71 7.40 14.78 9.89
CA GLY A 71 8.80 15.08 9.61
C GLY A 71 9.84 14.14 10.23
N SER A 72 9.44 13.13 11.01
CA SER A 72 10.39 12.26 11.75
C SER A 72 10.90 11.07 10.93
N CYS A 73 10.13 10.62 9.95
CA CYS A 73 10.46 9.42 9.18
C CYS A 73 11.39 9.72 8.01
N THR A 74 12.16 8.71 7.60
CA THR A 74 13.24 8.83 6.61
C THR A 74 13.09 7.89 5.44
N SER A 75 12.47 6.72 5.61
CA SER A 75 12.28 5.79 4.50
C SER A 75 11.08 4.86 4.66
N LEU A 76 10.54 4.43 3.53
CA LEU A 76 9.62 3.30 3.42
C LEU A 76 10.23 2.24 2.50
N THR A 77 10.11 0.97 2.88
CA THR A 77 10.36 -0.18 2.01
C THR A 77 9.14 -1.07 1.96
N THR A 78 8.84 -1.68 0.82
CA THR A 78 7.68 -2.56 0.65
C THR A 78 7.86 -3.40 -0.60
N ASP A 79 7.30 -4.60 -0.61
CA ASP A 79 7.03 -5.32 -1.85
C ASP A 79 5.62 -4.93 -2.33
N VAL A 80 5.41 -4.90 -3.63
CA VAL A 80 4.10 -4.60 -4.23
C VAL A 80 3.75 -5.58 -5.33
N GLY A 81 2.45 -5.78 -5.55
CA GLY A 81 1.94 -6.59 -6.64
C GLY A 81 0.45 -6.82 -6.55
N VAL A 82 -0.10 -7.42 -7.61
CA VAL A 82 -1.49 -7.86 -7.65
C VAL A 82 -1.63 -9.14 -6.81
N ASP A 83 -2.65 -9.20 -5.94
CA ASP A 83 -2.90 -10.38 -5.11
C ASP A 83 -3.30 -11.59 -5.99
N ALA A 84 -2.87 -12.78 -5.57
CA ALA A 84 -3.17 -14.02 -6.27
C ALA A 84 -4.68 -14.32 -6.37
N GLU A 85 -5.51 -13.80 -5.46
CA GLU A 85 -6.96 -13.97 -5.48
C GLU A 85 -7.65 -13.24 -6.64
N ALA A 86 -6.96 -12.30 -7.29
CA ALA A 86 -7.42 -11.70 -8.54
C ALA A 86 -7.49 -12.72 -9.70
N ASN A 87 -7.10 -13.98 -9.47
CA ASN A 87 -7.23 -15.10 -10.41
C ASN A 87 -6.58 -14.83 -11.78
N GLY A 88 -5.41 -14.20 -11.77
CA GLY A 88 -4.67 -13.86 -13.00
C GLY A 88 -5.19 -12.64 -13.74
N ARG A 89 -6.01 -11.80 -13.10
CA ARG A 89 -6.55 -10.55 -13.63
C ARG A 89 -6.02 -9.36 -12.84
N GLY A 90 -6.21 -8.17 -13.39
CA GLY A 90 -5.87 -6.91 -12.76
C GLY A 90 -4.59 -6.32 -13.32
N SER A 91 -4.61 -4.99 -13.46
CA SER A 91 -3.52 -4.19 -13.95
C SER A 91 -3.44 -2.91 -13.13
N VAL A 92 -2.32 -2.69 -12.46
CA VAL A 92 -2.20 -1.59 -11.49
C VAL A 92 -0.83 -0.93 -11.58
N THR A 93 -0.76 0.31 -11.12
CA THR A 93 0.51 0.98 -10.82
C THR A 93 0.50 1.42 -9.36
N PHE A 94 1.58 1.09 -8.64
CA PHE A 94 1.83 1.53 -7.28
C PHE A 94 2.71 2.78 -7.30
N GLU A 95 2.26 3.81 -6.61
CA GLU A 95 2.95 5.08 -6.50
C GLU A 95 3.09 5.45 -5.02
N ILE A 96 4.29 5.90 -4.63
CA ILE A 96 4.54 6.42 -3.28
C ILE A 96 4.79 7.92 -3.41
N TYR A 97 4.03 8.70 -2.67
CA TYR A 97 4.23 10.14 -2.56
C TYR A 97 4.71 10.52 -1.17
N LYS A 98 5.68 11.44 -1.17
CA LYS A 98 6.05 12.25 -0.03
C LYS A 98 5.37 13.60 -0.22
N ASP A 99 4.44 13.93 0.65
CA ASP A 99 3.56 15.09 0.49
C ASP A 99 2.95 15.09 -0.94
N ALA A 100 3.17 16.13 -1.74
CA ALA A 100 2.71 16.19 -3.13
C ALA A 100 3.69 15.60 -4.18
N ALA A 101 4.87 15.12 -3.77
CA ALA A 101 5.93 14.67 -4.68
C ALA A 101 5.96 13.14 -4.79
N LYS A 102 5.82 12.61 -6.02
CA LYS A 102 6.04 11.18 -6.27
C LYS A 102 7.52 10.83 -6.10
N VAL A 103 7.82 9.89 -5.22
CA VAL A 103 9.18 9.48 -4.85
C VAL A 103 9.50 8.04 -5.25
N ALA A 104 8.49 7.19 -5.49
CA ALA A 104 8.68 5.86 -6.04
C ALA A 104 7.48 5.42 -6.91
N ASP A 105 7.74 4.49 -7.83
CA ASP A 105 6.80 4.03 -8.84
C ASP A 105 7.10 2.58 -9.28
N SER A 106 6.08 1.73 -9.32
CA SER A 106 6.25 0.34 -9.77
C SER A 106 6.32 0.17 -11.29
N GLY A 107 5.85 1.15 -12.05
CA GLY A 107 5.35 0.96 -13.40
C GLY A 107 4.14 0.03 -13.41
N LEU A 108 3.68 -0.31 -14.61
CA LEU A 108 2.58 -1.25 -14.81
C LEU A 108 2.94 -2.62 -14.19
N MET A 109 2.10 -3.09 -13.30
CA MET A 109 2.12 -4.44 -12.75
C MET A 109 0.87 -5.20 -13.19
N LEU A 110 1.08 -6.41 -13.67
CA LEU A 110 0.02 -7.33 -14.06
C LEU A 110 -0.09 -8.43 -13.01
N ALA A 111 -1.20 -9.16 -13.01
CA ALA A 111 -1.41 -10.34 -12.15
C ALA A 111 -0.27 -11.38 -12.21
N ALA A 112 0.39 -11.50 -13.37
CA ALA A 112 1.50 -12.43 -13.58
C ALA A 112 2.88 -11.85 -13.20
N SER A 113 2.96 -10.57 -12.87
CA SER A 113 4.22 -9.94 -12.45
C SER A 113 4.69 -10.53 -11.14
N ALA A 114 6.00 -10.75 -11.03
CA ALA A 114 6.61 -11.00 -9.73
C ALA A 114 6.43 -9.77 -8.81
N ALA A 115 6.47 -10.00 -7.50
CA ALA A 115 6.50 -8.91 -6.53
C ALA A 115 7.66 -7.95 -6.85
N LYS A 116 7.36 -6.65 -6.86
CA LYS A 116 8.37 -5.61 -7.08
C LYS A 116 8.72 -4.96 -5.76
N HIS A 117 10.00 -4.91 -5.43
CA HIS A 117 10.46 -4.17 -4.26
C HIS A 117 10.53 -2.68 -4.56
N LEU A 118 9.95 -1.85 -3.70
CA LEU A 118 10.02 -0.40 -3.73
C LEU A 118 10.70 0.15 -2.47
N THR A 119 11.41 1.25 -2.66
CA THR A 119 12.01 2.05 -1.59
C THR A 119 11.70 3.51 -1.87
N ALA A 120 11.35 4.27 -0.84
CA ALA A 120 11.07 5.70 -0.93
C ALA A 120 11.85 6.47 0.15
N ASP A 121 12.47 7.58 -0.24
CA ASP A 121 13.03 8.56 0.70
C ASP A 121 11.91 9.48 1.19
N LEU A 122 11.73 9.49 2.51
CA LEU A 122 10.70 10.24 3.22
C LEU A 122 11.30 11.33 4.11
N THR A 123 12.60 11.61 4.01
CA THR A 123 13.32 12.53 4.89
C THR A 123 12.65 13.91 4.93
N GLY A 124 12.08 14.28 6.08
CA GLY A 124 11.39 15.56 6.27
C GLY A 124 10.01 15.63 5.62
N ALA A 125 9.36 14.48 5.35
CA ALA A 125 7.97 14.39 4.90
C ALA A 125 6.99 14.66 6.04
N ASP A 126 5.94 15.43 5.78
CA ASP A 126 4.82 15.55 6.71
C ASP A 126 3.79 14.45 6.47
N GLU A 127 3.58 14.05 5.21
CA GLU A 127 2.63 13.01 4.82
C GLU A 127 3.26 11.96 3.88
N LEU A 128 2.84 10.72 4.05
CA LEU A 128 3.08 9.61 3.13
C LEU A 128 1.75 9.20 2.50
N HIS A 129 1.71 9.15 1.17
CA HIS A 129 0.55 8.63 0.42
C HIS A 129 0.96 7.37 -0.33
N LEU A 130 0.20 6.30 -0.09
CA LEU A 130 0.26 5.07 -0.86
C LEU A 130 -0.90 5.08 -1.86
N VAL A 131 -0.57 5.21 -3.14
CA VAL A 131 -1.56 5.33 -4.21
C VAL A 131 -1.47 4.11 -5.12
N VAL A 132 -2.62 3.52 -5.43
CA VAL A 132 -2.73 2.50 -6.48
C VAL A 132 -3.66 3.03 -7.56
N THR A 133 -3.15 3.11 -8.78
CA THR A 133 -3.89 3.54 -9.96
C THR A 133 -4.21 2.36 -10.87
N ASP A 134 -5.23 2.55 -11.70
CA ASP A 134 -5.61 1.64 -12.79
C ASP A 134 -4.49 1.60 -13.84
N GLY A 135 -4.10 0.40 -14.25
CA GLY A 135 -3.11 0.15 -15.30
C GLY A 135 -3.62 0.43 -16.73
N GLY A 136 -4.87 0.86 -16.87
CA GLY A 136 -5.49 1.37 -18.09
C GLY A 136 -6.57 0.46 -18.68
N ASP A 137 -7.02 -0.57 -17.95
CA ASP A 137 -8.08 -1.50 -18.35
C ASP A 137 -9.30 -1.50 -17.42
N GLY A 138 -9.33 -0.61 -16.44
CA GLY A 138 -10.41 -0.42 -15.48
C GLY A 138 -10.20 -1.24 -14.20
N THR A 139 -10.90 -0.86 -13.13
CA THR A 139 -10.63 -1.31 -11.75
C THR A 139 -11.04 -2.74 -11.39
N ASN A 140 -11.48 -3.52 -12.37
CA ASN A 140 -12.11 -4.81 -12.10
C ASN A 140 -11.07 -5.89 -11.76
N SER A 141 -11.17 -6.46 -10.56
CA SER A 141 -10.20 -7.44 -10.04
C SER A 141 -8.80 -6.86 -9.77
N ASP A 142 -8.68 -5.54 -9.62
CA ASP A 142 -7.44 -4.87 -9.24
C ASP A 142 -7.18 -4.96 -7.73
N HIS A 143 -7.13 -6.18 -7.21
CA HIS A 143 -6.78 -6.43 -5.81
C HIS A 143 -5.27 -6.30 -5.70
N ALA A 144 -4.81 -5.25 -5.03
CA ALA A 144 -3.42 -4.84 -4.99
C ALA A 144 -2.91 -4.88 -3.55
N ASP A 145 -1.67 -5.33 -3.38
CA ASP A 145 -1.07 -5.47 -2.06
C ASP A 145 0.16 -4.59 -1.91
N TRP A 146 0.20 -3.86 -0.80
CA TRP A 146 1.43 -3.34 -0.21
C TRP A 146 1.93 -4.37 0.80
N ALA A 147 2.85 -5.24 0.38
CA ALA A 147 3.33 -6.38 1.14
C ALA A 147 4.55 -6.02 2.02
N ASN A 148 4.46 -6.34 3.30
CA ASN A 148 5.43 -6.02 4.35
C ASN A 148 5.98 -4.56 4.27
N PRO A 149 5.13 -3.54 4.30
CA PRO A 149 5.54 -2.15 4.29
C PRO A 149 6.18 -1.78 5.63
N VAL A 150 7.46 -1.45 5.58
CA VAL A 150 8.29 -1.11 6.75
C VAL A 150 8.71 0.35 6.66
N LEU A 151 8.24 1.13 7.64
CA LEU A 151 8.54 2.55 7.80
C LEU A 151 9.69 2.74 8.81
N THR A 152 10.64 3.60 8.48
CA THR A 152 11.75 3.96 9.37
C THR A 152 11.67 5.42 9.74
N CYS A 153 11.67 5.67 11.04
CA CYS A 153 11.83 6.94 11.73
C CYS A 153 12.89 6.72 12.84
#